data_AF-X0W9J5-F1
#
_entry.id   AF-X0W9J5-F1
#
_cell.length_a   1.000
_cell.length_b   1.000
_cell.length_c   1.000
_cell.angle_alpha   90.00
_cell.angle_beta   90.00
_cell.angle_gamma   90.00
#
_symmetry.space_group_name_H-M   'P 1'
#
loop_
_entity.id
_entity.type
_entity.pdbx_description
1 polymer ?
#
loop_
_entity_poly.entity_id
_entity_poly.type
_entity_poly.pdbx_seq_one_letter_code
_entity_poly.pdbx_strand_id
1 'polypeptide(L)'
;MIEDLRLVAKWGPRKMEALRNFRVEFAPSKKDILQLTNQLAVMVRAGISLQDSLEAIAEQQENSRFAAVIIDLKNRIEEGMSFSQALAEHPEVFSNLYINM
;
A
#
# COMPACT_ATOMS: atom_id res chain seq x y z
N MET A 1 13.15 -3.72 35.76
CA MET A 1 12.10 -4.67 36.21
C MET A 1 10.86 -4.38 35.36
N ILE A 2 10.84 -4.74 34.08
CA ILE A 2 10.37 -6.03 33.54
C ILE A 2 9.34 -6.73 34.44
N GLU A 3 8.17 -6.12 34.61
CA GLU A 3 7.00 -6.76 35.25
C GLU A 3 5.73 -6.45 34.45
N ASP A 4 5.67 -6.84 33.18
CA ASP A 4 4.36 -7.10 32.53
C ASP A 4 4.43 -8.13 31.39
N LEU A 5 5.15 -9.23 31.61
CA LEU A 5 5.18 -10.37 30.68
C LEU A 5 4.07 -11.41 30.98
N ARG A 6 3.20 -11.14 31.96
CA ARG A 6 2.12 -12.06 32.38
C ARG A 6 0.78 -11.80 31.69
N LEU A 7 0.57 -10.62 31.10
CA LEU A 7 -0.68 -10.31 30.37
C LEU A 7 -0.74 -11.00 29.00
N VAL A 8 0.41 -11.28 28.38
CA VAL A 8 0.49 -11.96 27.07
C VAL A 8 0.29 -13.48 27.16
N ALA A 9 0.49 -14.09 28.34
CA ALA A 9 0.41 -15.54 28.53
C ALA A 9 -1.02 -16.11 28.50
N LYS A 10 -2.07 -15.28 28.52
CA LYS A 10 -3.48 -15.71 28.54
C LYS A 10 -4.13 -15.85 27.15
N TRP A 11 -3.36 -15.67 26.07
CA TRP A 11 -3.90 -15.66 24.73
C TRP A 11 -3.82 -17.06 24.12
N GLY A 12 -4.96 -17.73 23.96
CA GLY A 12 -5.04 -19.05 23.33
C GLY A 12 -4.85 -19.00 21.80
N PRO A 13 -4.57 -20.16 21.16
CA PRO A 13 -4.19 -20.25 19.73
C PRO A 13 -5.22 -19.65 18.76
N ARG A 14 -6.52 -19.72 19.09
CA ARG A 14 -7.61 -19.14 18.28
C ARG A 14 -7.61 -17.61 18.24
N LYS A 15 -7.18 -16.96 19.32
CA LYS A 15 -7.09 -15.48 19.36
C LYS A 15 -5.89 -14.99 18.55
N MET A 16 -4.80 -15.77 18.54
CA MET A 16 -3.64 -15.50 17.68
C MET A 16 -3.94 -15.73 16.19
N GLU A 17 -4.80 -16.69 15.86
CA GLU A 17 -5.30 -16.91 14.49
C GLU A 17 -6.21 -15.76 14.02
N ALA A 18 -7.05 -15.22 14.90
CA ALA A 18 -7.85 -14.02 14.62
C ALA A 18 -6.98 -12.79 14.34
N LEU A 19 -5.89 -12.58 15.10
CA LEU A 19 -4.92 -11.50 14.83
C LEU A 19 -4.16 -11.71 13.51
N ARG A 20 -3.95 -12.96 13.10
CA ARG A 20 -3.31 -13.31 11.82
C ARG A 20 -4.23 -13.02 10.64
N ASN A 21 -5.53 -13.31 10.79
CA ASN A 21 -6.53 -13.10 9.75
C ASN A 21 -7.00 -11.63 9.65
N PHE A 22 -6.95 -10.88 10.76
CA PHE A 22 -7.29 -9.46 10.76
C PHE A 22 -6.34 -8.62 9.89
N ARG A 23 -5.12 -9.10 9.63
CA ARG A 23 -4.16 -8.45 8.73
C ARG A 23 -4.48 -8.62 7.24
N VAL A 24 -5.32 -9.59 6.87
CA VAL A 24 -5.51 -10.03 5.46
C VAL A 24 -6.62 -9.27 4.75
N GLU A 25 -7.67 -8.84 5.44
CA GLU A 25 -8.83 -8.18 4.80
C GLU A 25 -8.57 -6.74 4.32
N PHE A 26 -7.48 -6.11 4.74
CA PHE A 26 -7.22 -4.68 4.47
C PHE A 26 -6.05 -4.42 3.52
N ALA A 27 -5.39 -5.45 2.99
CA ALA A 27 -4.34 -5.26 1.99
C ALA A 27 -4.96 -5.03 0.59
N PRO A 28 -4.34 -4.23 -0.28
CA PRO A 28 -4.79 -4.10 -1.67
C PRO A 28 -4.81 -5.45 -2.37
N SER A 29 -5.87 -5.67 -3.15
CA SER A 29 -6.01 -6.86 -3.98
C SER A 29 -5.13 -6.74 -5.24
N LYS A 30 -4.86 -7.88 -5.91
CA LYS A 30 -4.19 -7.86 -7.23
C LYS A 30 -4.97 -7.05 -8.26
N LYS A 31 -6.31 -6.99 -8.14
CA LYS A 31 -7.17 -6.20 -9.01
C LYS A 31 -6.95 -4.71 -8.77
N ASP A 32 -6.77 -4.29 -7.52
CA ASP A 32 -6.55 -2.90 -7.14
C ASP A 32 -5.22 -2.40 -7.75
N ILE A 33 -4.15 -3.21 -7.63
CA ILE A 33 -2.84 -2.91 -8.23
C ILE A 33 -2.95 -2.82 -9.76
N LEU A 34 -3.68 -3.75 -10.39
CA LEU A 34 -3.91 -3.72 -11.83
C LEU A 34 -4.69 -2.47 -12.27
N GLN A 35 -5.69 -2.05 -11.49
CA GLN A 35 -6.47 -0.84 -11.75
C GLN A 35 -5.60 0.42 -11.63
N LEU A 36 -4.82 0.55 -10.54
CA LEU A 36 -3.83 1.62 -10.38
C LEU A 36 -2.90 1.68 -11.59
N THR A 37 -2.32 0.54 -11.99
CA THR A 37 -1.37 0.47 -13.12
C THR A 37 -2.01 0.96 -14.42
N ASN A 38 -3.23 0.51 -14.73
CA ASN A 38 -3.92 0.88 -15.96
C ASN A 38 -4.33 2.34 -15.98
N GLN A 39 -4.92 2.84 -14.89
CA GLN A 39 -5.33 4.24 -14.77
C GLN A 39 -4.12 5.17 -14.88
N LEU A 40 -3.04 4.86 -14.14
CA LEU A 40 -1.81 5.63 -14.20
C LEU A 40 -1.22 5.65 -15.61
N ALA A 41 -1.17 4.50 -16.29
CA ALA A 41 -0.67 4.43 -17.65
C ALA A 41 -1.51 5.24 -18.65
N VAL A 42 -2.84 5.31 -18.48
CA VAL A 42 -3.72 6.16 -19.30
C VAL A 42 -3.42 7.64 -19.06
N MET A 43 -3.37 8.05 -17.80
CA MET A 43 -3.16 9.46 -17.42
C MET A 43 -1.78 9.97 -17.83
N VAL A 44 -0.73 9.18 -17.59
CA VAL A 44 0.63 9.50 -18.03
C VAL A 44 0.72 9.60 -19.56
N ARG A 45 0.08 8.69 -20.30
CA ARG A 45 0.01 8.79 -21.77
C ARG A 45 -0.76 10.02 -22.26
N ALA A 46 -1.71 10.51 -21.48
CA ALA A 46 -2.45 11.74 -21.75
C ALA A 46 -1.66 13.02 -21.38
N GLY A 47 -0.44 12.88 -20.85
CA GLY A 47 0.41 14.01 -20.44
C GLY A 47 0.06 14.59 -19.07
N ILE A 48 -0.76 13.89 -18.27
CA ILE A 48 -1.02 14.27 -16.88
C ILE A 48 0.21 13.93 -16.05
N SER A 49 0.54 14.80 -15.09
CA SER A 49 1.70 14.58 -14.22
C SER A 49 1.52 13.31 -13.38
N LEU A 50 2.62 12.69 -12.95
CA LEU A 50 2.58 11.50 -12.12
C LEU A 50 1.89 11.79 -10.78
N GLN A 51 2.15 12.96 -10.19
CA GLN A 51 1.57 13.39 -8.93
C GLN A 51 0.04 13.56 -9.02
N ASP A 52 -0.44 14.29 -10.03
CA ASP A 52 -1.88 14.52 -10.23
C ASP A 52 -2.59 13.20 -10.55
N SER A 53 -1.92 12.31 -11.29
CA SER A 53 -2.46 10.99 -11.60
C SER A 53 -2.64 10.14 -10.34
N LEU A 54 -1.62 10.12 -9.45
CA LEU A 54 -1.69 9.37 -8.20
C LEU A 54 -2.78 9.95 -7.27
N GLU A 55 -2.88 11.27 -7.17
CA GLU A 55 -3.92 11.95 -6.39
C GLU A 55 -5.34 11.57 -6.87
N ALA A 56 -5.60 11.72 -8.18
CA ALA A 56 -6.90 11.39 -8.76
C ALA A 56 -7.27 9.91 -8.61
N ILE A 57 -6.29 9.00 -8.66
CA ILE A 57 -6.54 7.56 -8.46
C ILE A 57 -6.81 7.26 -6.98
N ALA A 58 -6.10 7.90 -6.05
CA ALA A 58 -6.32 7.73 -4.62
C ALA A 58 -7.72 8.18 -4.19
N GLU A 59 -8.22 9.29 -4.73
CA GLU A 59 -9.58 9.79 -4.47
C GLU A 59 -10.68 8.80 -4.90
N GLN A 60 -10.41 7.99 -5.91
CA GLN A 60 -11.35 6.99 -6.45
C GLN A 60 -11.17 5.59 -5.82
N GLN A 61 -10.21 5.41 -4.91
CA GLN A 61 -9.95 4.09 -4.33
C GLN A 61 -10.95 3.73 -3.24
N GLU A 62 -11.61 2.57 -3.42
CA GLU A 62 -12.52 2.00 -2.43
C GLU A 62 -11.74 1.45 -1.21
N ASN A 63 -10.53 0.95 -1.43
CA ASN A 63 -9.67 0.46 -0.35
C ASN A 63 -8.92 1.64 0.28
N SER A 64 -9.39 2.11 1.43
CA SER A 64 -8.81 3.24 2.15
C SER A 64 -7.33 3.08 2.51
N ARG A 65 -6.87 1.83 2.78
CA ARG A 65 -5.45 1.58 3.03
C ARG A 65 -4.64 1.71 1.76
N PHE A 66 -5.17 1.25 0.62
CA PHE A 66 -4.48 1.41 -0.66
C PHE A 66 -4.47 2.88 -1.12
N ALA A 67 -5.56 3.62 -0.90
CA ALA A 67 -5.58 5.06 -1.11
C ALA A 67 -4.47 5.76 -0.31
N ALA A 68 -4.29 5.40 0.97
CA ALA A 68 -3.21 5.94 1.79
C ALA A 68 -1.80 5.61 1.25
N VAL A 69 -1.60 4.39 0.74
CA VAL A 69 -0.34 4.00 0.06
C VAL A 69 -0.11 4.87 -1.18
N ILE A 70 -1.13 5.07 -2.02
CA ILE A 70 -1.00 5.88 -3.25
C ILE A 70 -0.68 7.35 -2.92
N ILE A 71 -1.27 7.90 -1.86
CA ILE A 71 -0.93 9.25 -1.36
C ILE A 71 0.51 9.31 -0.84
N ASP A 72 0.98 8.29 -0.13
CA ASP A 72 2.38 8.25 0.33
C ASP A 72 3.35 8.20 -0.87
N LEU A 73 3.03 7.43 -1.92
CA LEU A 73 3.79 7.45 -3.18
C LEU A 73 3.87 8.86 -3.77
N LYS A 74 2.73 9.56 -3.87
CA LYS A 74 2.67 10.93 -4.37
C LYS A 74 3.60 11.85 -3.58
N ASN A 75 3.49 11.85 -2.25
CA ASN A 75 4.27 12.71 -1.37
C ASN A 75 5.78 12.45 -1.50
N ARG A 76 6.20 11.18 -1.55
CA ARG A 76 7.61 10.82 -1.74
C ARG A 76 8.18 11.31 -3.08
N ILE A 77 7.36 11.27 -4.13
CA ILE A 77 7.76 11.78 -5.45
C ILE A 77 7.84 13.31 -5.44
N GLU A 78 6.95 13.99 -4.72
CA GLU A 78 7.04 15.45 -4.49
C GLU A 78 8.31 15.83 -3.70
N GLU A 79 8.75 14.96 -2.79
CA GLU A 79 10.02 15.09 -2.07
C GLU A 79 11.26 14.75 -2.92
N GLY A 80 11.06 14.31 -4.17
CA GLY A 80 12.12 14.07 -5.14
C GLY A 80 12.59 12.62 -5.25
N MET A 81 11.91 11.66 -4.62
CA MET A 81 12.18 10.24 -4.85
C MET A 81 11.74 9.83 -6.27
N SER A 82 12.45 8.86 -6.86
CA SER A 82 11.96 8.24 -8.10
C SER A 82 10.70 7.41 -7.81
N PHE A 83 9.88 7.19 -8.85
CA PHE A 83 8.70 6.34 -8.72
C PHE A 83 9.04 4.92 -8.23
N SER A 84 10.11 4.32 -8.76
CA SER A 84 10.56 2.99 -8.33
C SER A 84 11.04 2.95 -6.88
N GLN A 85 11.70 4.01 -6.40
CA GLN A 85 12.09 4.13 -4.99
C GLN A 85 10.86 4.26 -4.09
N ALA A 86 9.89 5.09 -4.46
CA ALA A 86 8.65 5.24 -3.70
C ALA A 86 7.87 3.91 -3.62
N LEU A 87 7.78 3.15 -4.72
CA LEU A 87 7.17 1.82 -4.70
C LEU A 87 7.90 0.84 -3.77
N ALA A 88 9.23 0.92 -3.69
CA ALA A 88 10.05 0.05 -2.84
C ALA A 88 9.83 0.28 -1.34
N GLU A 89 9.27 1.43 -0.94
CA GLU A 89 8.89 1.73 0.45
C GLU A 89 7.64 0.96 0.91
N HIS A 90 6.92 0.31 -0.02
CA HIS A 90 5.74 -0.51 0.26
C HIS A 90 5.90 -1.97 -0.24
N PRO A 91 6.88 -2.73 0.28
CA PRO A 91 7.18 -4.10 -0.18
C PRO A 91 6.05 -5.11 0.11
N GLU A 92 5.11 -4.79 1.00
CA GLU A 92 3.91 -5.58 1.26
C GLU A 92 2.82 -5.42 0.19
N VAL A 93 2.93 -4.38 -0.65
CA VAL A 93 2.00 -4.09 -1.76
C VAL A 93 2.65 -4.38 -3.10
N PHE A 94 3.85 -3.86 -3.33
CA PHE A 94 4.55 -3.96 -4.61
C PHE A 94 5.69 -4.97 -4.52
N SER A 95 5.56 -6.06 -5.27
CA SER A 95 6.62 -7.05 -5.37
C SER A 95 7.86 -6.50 -6.10
N ASN A 96 9.04 -7.05 -5.81
CA ASN A 96 10.26 -6.71 -6.54
C ASN A 96 10.11 -6.87 -8.07
N LEU A 97 9.35 -7.88 -8.53
CA LEU A 97 9.10 -8.04 -9.96
C LEU A 97 8.36 -6.84 -10.53
N TYR A 98 7.32 -6.36 -9.83
CA TYR A 98 6.54 -5.20 -10.26
C TYR A 98 7.37 -3.91 -10.31
N ILE A 99 8.27 -3.70 -9.33
CA ILE A 99 9.11 -2.49 -9.25
C ILE A 99 10.14 -2.43 -10.39
N ASN A 100 10.57 -3.59 -10.91
CA ASN A 100 11.63 -3.70 -11.92
C ASN A 100 11.09 -3.94 -13.36
N MET A 101 9.79 -3.79 -13.59
CA MET A 101 9.17 -3.86 -14.93
C MET A 101 9.10 -2.48 -15.57
#